data_AF-A0AAE5CSZ8-F1
#
_entry.id   AF-A0AAE5CSZ8-F1
#
_cell.length_a   1.000
_cell.length_b   1.000
_cell.length_c   1.000
_cell.angle_alpha   90.00
_cell.angle_beta   90.00
_cell.angle_gamma   90.00
#
_symmetry.space_group_name_H-M   'P 1'
#
loop_
_entity.id
_entity.type
_entity.pdbx_description
1 polymer ?
#
loop_
_entity_poly.entity_id
_entity_poly.type
_entity_poly.pdbx_seq_one_letter_code
_entity_poly.pdbx_strand_id
1 'polypeptide(L)'
;MLVTQEELKAKIKRSLETRQPLKVKLGVDPSAPDIHLGHVVVMRKLREFQELGHDIYFVIGDFTGMIGDPSGRSRTRRQLSREEVEANARTYHEQATLILDPD
;
A
#
# COMPACT_ATOMS: atom_id res chain seq x y z
N MET A 1 -1.08 -8.89 -14.48
CA MET A 1 -1.42 -10.32 -14.36
C MET A 1 -2.07 -10.52 -13.01
N LEU A 2 -3.33 -10.97 -12.96
CA LEU A 2 -4.00 -11.29 -11.70
C LEU A 2 -3.52 -12.66 -11.23
N VAL A 3 -3.15 -12.79 -9.95
CA VAL A 3 -2.78 -14.07 -9.33
C VAL A 3 -4.07 -14.81 -8.99
N THR A 4 -4.20 -16.05 -9.44
CA THR A 4 -5.35 -16.90 -9.08
C THR A 4 -5.29 -17.33 -7.61
N GLN A 5 -6.42 -17.77 -7.06
CA GLN A 5 -6.47 -18.27 -5.68
C GLN A 5 -5.52 -19.47 -5.47
N GLU A 6 -5.44 -20.38 -6.45
CA GLU A 6 -4.58 -21.56 -6.35
C GLU A 6 -3.09 -21.21 -6.43
N GLU A 7 -2.71 -20.26 -7.29
CA GLU A 7 -1.33 -19.75 -7.33
C GLU A 7 -0.95 -19.04 -6.03
N LEU A 8 -1.87 -18.27 -5.44
CA LEU A 8 -1.62 -17.60 -4.17
C LEU A 8 -1.40 -18.61 -3.04
N LYS A 9 -2.26 -19.63 -2.94
CA LYS A 9 -2.10 -20.73 -1.98
C LYS A 9 -0.76 -21.43 -2.15
N ALA A 10 -0.37 -21.74 -3.39
CA ALA A 10 0.90 -22.38 -3.69
C ALA A 10 2.11 -21.51 -3.25
N LYS A 11 2.05 -20.19 -3.47
CA LYS A 11 3.09 -19.25 -3.04
C LYS A 11 3.22 -19.17 -1.52
N ILE A 12 2.10 -19.07 -0.81
CA ILE A 12 2.08 -19.03 0.66
C ILE A 12 2.62 -20.35 1.21
N LYS A 13 2.13 -21.50 0.72
CA LYS A 13 2.60 -22.83 1.14
C LYS A 13 4.12 -22.97 0.96
N ARG A 14 4.63 -22.62 -0.23
CA ARG A 14 6.07 -22.65 -0.51
C ARG A 14 6.85 -21.75 0.46
N SER A 15 6.36 -20.53 0.69
CA SER A 15 7.00 -19.58 1.61
C SER A 15 7.12 -20.14 3.03
N LEU A 16 6.07 -20.78 3.53
CA LEU A 16 6.05 -21.44 4.84
C LEU A 16 7.00 -22.64 4.90
N GLU A 17 7.04 -23.47 3.85
CA GLU A 17 7.93 -24.64 3.76
C GLU A 17 9.40 -24.25 3.69
N THR A 18 9.74 -23.21 2.92
CA THR A 18 11.14 -22.77 2.72
C THR A 18 11.60 -21.74 3.75
N ARG A 19 10.71 -21.26 4.63
CA ARG A 19 10.94 -20.11 5.52
C ARG A 19 11.48 -18.88 4.77
N GLN A 20 10.99 -18.66 3.55
CA GLN A 20 11.32 -17.48 2.75
C GLN A 20 10.07 -16.60 2.65
N PRO A 21 10.00 -15.50 3.41
CA PRO A 21 8.87 -14.58 3.39
C PRO A 21 8.50 -14.10 1.97
N LEU A 22 7.20 -13.96 1.71
CA LEU A 22 6.74 -13.24 0.54
C LEU A 22 6.94 -11.74 0.76
N LYS A 23 7.28 -11.02 -0.30
CA LYS A 23 7.33 -9.55 -0.31
C LYS A 23 6.02 -9.03 -0.87
N VAL A 24 5.16 -8.49 -0.03
CA VAL A 24 3.83 -8.01 -0.42
C VAL A 24 3.83 -6.49 -0.42
N LYS A 25 3.54 -5.89 -1.58
CA LYS A 25 3.59 -4.44 -1.77
C LYS A 25 2.19 -3.85 -1.92
N LEU A 26 1.94 -2.73 -1.27
CA LEU A 26 0.82 -1.84 -1.56
C LEU A 26 1.36 -0.44 -1.83
N GLY A 27 1.07 0.10 -3.01
CA GLY A 27 1.36 1.49 -3.35
C GLY A 27 0.16 2.37 -3.03
N VAL A 28 0.39 3.50 -2.38
CA VAL A 28 -0.63 4.51 -2.09
C VAL A 28 -0.15 5.89 -2.55
N ASP A 29 -1.09 6.70 -3.02
CA ASP A 29 -0.84 8.06 -3.49
C ASP A 29 -1.40 9.04 -2.45
N PRO A 30 -0.58 9.87 -1.79
CA PRO A 30 -0.98 10.79 -0.72
C PRO A 30 -1.63 12.07 -1.30
N SER A 31 -2.62 11.88 -2.19
CA SER A 31 -3.38 12.98 -2.80
C SER A 31 -4.37 13.65 -1.84
N ALA A 32 -4.55 13.09 -0.65
CA ALA A 32 -5.30 13.61 0.48
C ALA A 32 -4.56 13.26 1.79
N PRO A 33 -4.85 13.92 2.92
CA PRO A 33 -4.19 13.62 4.19
C PRO A 33 -4.62 12.31 4.84
N ASP A 34 -5.82 11.80 4.53
CA ASP A 34 -6.43 10.71 5.29
C ASP A 34 -6.60 9.40 4.52
N ILE A 35 -6.27 8.31 5.20
CA ILE A 35 -6.61 6.94 4.79
C ILE A 35 -8.09 6.70 5.11
N HIS A 36 -8.93 6.72 4.09
CA HIS A 36 -10.35 6.41 4.25
C HIS A 36 -10.62 4.90 4.45
N LEU A 37 -11.83 4.55 4.91
CA LEU A 37 -12.26 3.16 5.16
C LEU A 37 -12.06 2.20 3.97
N GLY A 38 -12.11 2.68 2.73
CA GLY A 38 -11.80 1.85 1.55
C GLY A 38 -10.40 1.25 1.54
N HIS A 39 -9.40 1.92 2.12
CA HIS A 39 -8.03 1.41 2.22
C HIS A 39 -7.88 0.36 3.34
N VAL A 40 -8.72 0.45 4.38
CA VAL A 40 -8.67 -0.47 5.52
C VAL A 40 -8.88 -1.92 5.09
N VAL A 41 -9.69 -2.17 4.06
CA VAL A 41 -9.92 -3.52 3.52
C VAL A 41 -8.61 -4.15 3.03
N VAL A 42 -7.83 -3.42 2.23
CA VAL A 42 -6.57 -3.94 1.69
C VAL A 42 -5.47 -3.98 2.76
N MET A 43 -5.46 -3.01 3.69
CA MET A 43 -4.49 -2.97 4.78
C MET A 43 -4.70 -4.11 5.79
N ARG A 44 -5.95 -4.48 6.10
CA ARG A 44 -6.23 -5.66 6.92
C ARG A 44 -5.72 -6.94 6.25
N LYS A 45 -5.78 -7.02 4.92
CA LYS A 45 -5.19 -8.16 4.20
C LYS A 45 -3.67 -8.18 4.33
N LEU A 46 -2.99 -7.03 4.25
CA LEU A 46 -1.55 -6.94 4.50
C LEU A 46 -1.20 -7.38 5.94
N ARG A 47 -2.00 -6.98 6.93
CA ARG A 47 -1.82 -7.43 8.32
C ARG A 47 -1.88 -8.95 8.45
N GLU A 48 -2.83 -9.61 7.77
CA GLU A 48 -2.85 -11.08 7.73
C GLU A 48 -1.58 -11.68 7.12
N PHE A 49 -0.97 -11.03 6.11
CA PHE A 49 0.34 -11.45 5.59
C PHE A 49 1.46 -11.26 6.64
N GLN A 50 1.46 -10.19 7.44
CA GLN A 50 2.42 -10.01 8.55
C GLN A 50 2.28 -11.12 9.59
N GLU A 51 1.04 -11.45 9.97
CA GLU A 51 0.75 -12.50 10.95
C GLU A 51 1.18 -13.89 10.46
N LEU A 52 1.26 -14.09 9.13
CA LEU A 52 1.82 -15.29 8.51
C LEU A 52 3.35 -15.24 8.34
N GLY A 53 4.02 -14.19 8.81
CA GLY A 53 5.48 -14.01 8.74
C GLY A 53 5.98 -13.53 7.38
N HIS A 54 5.17 -12.74 6.66
CA HIS A 54 5.55 -12.16 5.37
C HIS A 54 5.90 -10.67 5.48
N ASP A 55 6.78 -10.21 4.58
CA ASP A 55 7.29 -8.84 4.58
C ASP A 55 6.31 -7.91 3.86
N ILE A 56 5.89 -6.84 4.52
CA ILE A 56 5.01 -5.83 3.95
C ILE A 56 5.80 -4.60 3.53
N TYR A 57 5.58 -4.17 2.29
CA TYR A 57 6.13 -2.94 1.73
C TYR A 57 4.98 -1.98 1.43
N PHE A 58 4.66 -1.14 2.42
CA PHE A 58 3.70 -0.06 2.25
C PHE A 58 4.41 1.16 1.65
N VAL A 59 4.20 1.40 0.36
CA VAL A 59 4.94 2.42 -0.42
C VAL A 59 4.06 3.63 -0.62
N ILE A 60 4.42 4.73 0.03
CA ILE A 60 3.80 6.04 -0.18
C ILE A 60 4.52 6.71 -1.35
N GLY A 61 3.81 6.92 -2.46
CA GLY A 61 4.37 7.52 -3.66
C GLY A 61 4.48 9.04 -3.55
N ASP A 62 5.65 9.60 -3.84
CA ASP A 62 5.90 11.04 -3.92
C ASP A 62 5.73 11.59 -5.36
N PHE A 63 5.98 10.74 -6.37
CA PHE A 63 6.21 11.17 -7.75
C PHE A 63 4.98 11.14 -8.68
N THR A 64 3.98 10.29 -8.41
CA THR A 64 2.78 10.17 -9.27
C THR A 64 1.78 11.32 -9.10
N GLY A 65 1.79 11.98 -7.94
CA GLY A 65 1.00 13.19 -7.68
C GLY A 65 1.49 14.42 -8.44
N MET A 66 2.79 14.53 -8.70
CA MET A 66 3.41 15.69 -9.36
C MET A 66 3.31 15.66 -10.89
N ILE A 67 3.37 14.46 -11.49
CA ILE A 67 3.28 14.30 -12.96
C ILE A 67 1.83 14.24 -13.44
N GLY A 68 0.90 13.83 -12.56
CA GLY A 68 -0.50 13.61 -12.90
C GLY A 68 -0.65 12.35 -13.74
N ASP A 69 -1.27 11.32 -13.17
CA ASP A 69 -1.62 10.13 -13.92
C ASP A 69 -2.64 10.48 -15.03
N PRO A 70 -2.30 10.29 -16.32
CA PRO A 70 -3.11 10.68 -17.47
C PRO A 70 -4.36 9.81 -17.65
N SER A 71 -4.63 8.86 -16.75
CA SER A 71 -5.83 8.01 -16.78
C SER A 71 -7.12 8.80 -16.48
N GLY A 72 -7.57 9.58 -17.46
CA GLY A 72 -8.99 9.76 -17.79
C GLY A 72 -9.91 10.49 -16.80
N ARG A 73 -9.41 11.28 -15.83
CA ARG A 73 -10.30 12.07 -14.94
C ARG A 73 -10.49 13.50 -15.44
N SER A 74 -11.73 13.84 -15.77
CA SER A 74 -12.23 15.08 -16.41
C SER A 74 -12.18 16.36 -15.55
N ARG A 75 -11.35 16.40 -14.49
CA ARG A 75 -11.08 17.61 -13.72
C ARG A 75 -9.58 17.67 -13.48
N THR A 76 -8.97 18.80 -13.81
CA THR A 76 -7.55 19.07 -13.54
C THR A 76 -7.28 18.75 -12.07
N ARG A 77 -6.52 17.69 -11.77
CA ARG A 77 -6.15 17.37 -10.38
C ARG A 77 -5.40 18.59 -9.86
N ARG A 78 -5.78 19.08 -8.67
CA ARG A 78 -4.99 20.11 -7.97
C ARG A 78 -3.58 19.56 -7.81
N GLN A 79 -2.59 20.23 -8.39
CA GLN A 79 -1.20 19.89 -8.15
C GLN A 79 -0.89 20.22 -6.69
N LEU A 80 -0.45 19.21 -5.94
CA LEU A 80 0.00 19.39 -4.57
C LEU A 80 1.45 19.90 -4.58
N SER A 81 1.78 20.79 -3.67
CA SER A 81 3.17 21.18 -3.41
C SER A 81 3.93 20.00 -2.79
N ARG A 82 5.27 20.05 -2.86
CA ARG A 82 6.11 19.02 -2.25
C ARG A 82 5.87 18.92 -0.74
N GLU A 83 5.69 20.07 -0.09
CA GLU A 83 5.40 20.19 1.34
C GLU A 83 4.03 19.58 1.68
N GLU A 84 3.01 19.78 0.84
CA GLU A 84 1.70 19.15 1.00
C GLU A 84 1.78 17.62 0.88
N VAL A 85 2.52 17.11 -0.11
CA VAL A 85 2.76 15.67 -0.30
C VAL A 85 3.48 15.08 0.90
N GLU A 86 4.52 15.75 1.41
CA GLU A 86 5.25 15.32 2.60
C GLU A 86 4.38 15.33 3.86
N ALA A 87 3.49 16.33 4.00
CA ALA A 87 2.55 16.39 5.12
C ALA A 87 1.55 15.22 5.06
N ASN A 88 0.98 14.95 3.89
CA ASN A 88 0.06 13.83 3.69
C ASN A 88 0.76 12.47 3.86
N ALA A 89 2.02 12.36 3.46
CA ALA A 89 2.80 11.14 3.65
C ALA A 89 3.03 10.84 5.15
N ARG A 90 3.27 11.88 5.97
CA ARG A 90 3.39 11.72 7.42
C ARG A 90 2.10 11.21 8.05
N THR A 91 0.96 11.81 7.70
CA THR A 91 -0.34 11.35 8.22
C THR A 91 -0.68 9.94 7.74
N TYR A 92 -0.33 9.58 6.51
CA TYR A 92 -0.48 8.21 6.00
C TYR A 92 0.34 7.21 6.81
N HIS A 93 1.59 7.53 7.12
CA HIS A 93 2.44 6.68 7.96
C HIS A 93 1.81 6.47 9.34
N GLU A 94 1.44 7.55 10.04
CA GLU A 94 0.81 7.49 11.35
C GLU A 94 -0.46 6.62 11.33
N GLN A 95 -1.36 6.86 10.37
CA GLN A 95 -2.60 6.10 10.24
C GLN A 95 -2.34 4.64 9.85
N ALA A 96 -1.34 4.37 9.00
CA ALA A 96 -1.01 3.02 8.57
C ALA A 96 -0.50 2.14 9.71
N THR A 97 0.32 2.72 10.61
CA THR A 97 0.87 2.02 11.78
C THR A 97 -0.17 1.62 12.83
N LEU A 98 -1.42 2.10 12.71
CA LEU A 98 -2.53 1.62 13.54
C LEU A 98 -3.02 0.22 13.14
N ILE A 99 -2.72 -0.22 11.91
CA ILE A 99 -3.16 -1.51 11.36
C ILE A 99 -1.96 -2.40 11.05
N LEU A 100 -0.93 -1.83 10.43
CA LEU A 100 0.28 -2.53 10.03
C LEU A 100 1.32 -2.43 11.16
N ASP A 101 2.01 -3.53 11.41
CA ASP A 101 3.16 -3.54 12.32
C ASP A 101 4.36 -2.85 11.64
N PRO A 102 4.95 -1.80 12.21
CA PRO A 102 6.15 -1.17 11.66
C PRO A 102 7.46 -1.95 11.93
N ASP A 103 7.45 -2.88 12.89
CA ASP A 103 8.64 -3.64 13.34
C ASP A 103 8.77 -5.04 12.68
#